data_AF-M7NAB4-F1
#
_entry.id   AF-M7NAB4-F1
#
_cell.length_a   1.000
_cell.length_b   1.000
_cell.length_c   1.000
_cell.angle_alpha   90.00
_cell.angle_beta   90.00
_cell.angle_gamma   90.00
#
_symmetry.space_group_name_H-M   'P 1'
#
loop_
_entity.id
_entity.type
_entity.pdbx_description
1 polymer ?
#
loop_
_entity_poly.entity_id
_entity_poly.type
_entity_poly.pdbx_seq_one_letter_code
_entity_poly.pdbx_strand_id
1 'polypeptide(L)'
;MYASVIGQTFLQAFNQRQGTTHSAKTFFSEVFHPLFYNHDKYLQWVINSPLVNPFPKTGEARIQQLLKLQEKILAVEPDGSFAIGYPAAEEKEYATTSGQVTNLSLQSEEDLIYASWIGNGFGIRVSGGLCLLINEAELLLELFDGWQYYRNNYLNNKSYPNLKGNQVEAWNGQWLVHRFGAKSIQVSNWRLEQKAFDEGMNQVITSHWPKVLFALSRLFKGEAVSAYVYAFSQMNTTIGFVSLHLAEVKKALTLYQEILAKTTI
;
A
#
# COMPACT_ATOMS: atom_id res chain seq x y z
N MET A 1 -11.31 6.14 9.60
CA MET A 1 -10.35 6.66 8.58
C MET A 1 -10.50 5.91 7.28
N TYR A 2 -10.13 6.51 6.14
CA TYR A 2 -10.29 5.86 4.83
C TYR A 2 -9.45 4.59 4.69
N ALA A 3 -8.23 4.56 5.27
CA ALA A 3 -7.44 3.34 5.36
C ALA A 3 -8.18 2.20 6.09
N SER A 4 -8.89 2.48 7.19
CA SER A 4 -9.70 1.44 7.88
C SER A 4 -10.77 0.84 6.98
N VAL A 5 -11.45 1.67 6.20
CA VAL A 5 -12.49 1.21 5.25
C VAL A 5 -11.87 0.28 4.20
N ILE A 6 -10.72 0.65 3.65
CA ILE A 6 -9.98 -0.20 2.69
C ILE A 6 -9.57 -1.53 3.32
N GLY A 7 -9.04 -1.50 4.55
CA GLY A 7 -8.68 -2.72 5.27
C GLY A 7 -9.87 -3.64 5.47
N GLN A 8 -11.05 -3.11 5.80
CA GLN A 8 -12.28 -3.87 5.95
C GLN A 8 -12.78 -4.46 4.62
N THR A 9 -12.81 -3.66 3.55
CA THR A 9 -13.21 -4.12 2.21
C THR A 9 -12.29 -5.25 1.73
N PHE A 10 -10.97 -5.09 1.89
CA PHE A 10 -10.02 -6.16 1.58
C PHE A 10 -10.28 -7.41 2.43
N LEU A 11 -10.42 -7.26 3.75
CA LEU A 11 -10.56 -8.40 4.65
C LEU A 11 -11.82 -9.22 4.35
N GLN A 12 -12.94 -8.55 4.06
CA GLN A 12 -14.17 -9.20 3.62
C GLN A 12 -13.94 -10.03 2.35
N ALA A 13 -13.30 -9.43 1.34
CA ALA A 13 -12.98 -10.11 0.08
C ALA A 13 -11.98 -11.26 0.28
N PHE A 14 -10.99 -11.10 1.15
CA PHE A 14 -10.01 -12.13 1.48
C PHE A 14 -10.66 -13.33 2.15
N ASN A 15 -11.48 -13.08 3.18
CA ASN A 15 -12.22 -14.11 3.90
C ASN A 15 -13.13 -14.90 2.95
N GLN A 16 -13.85 -14.20 2.07
CA GLN A 16 -14.66 -14.84 1.04
C GLN A 16 -13.82 -15.69 0.07
N ARG A 17 -12.69 -15.17 -0.41
CA ARG A 17 -11.80 -15.88 -1.35
C ARG A 17 -11.18 -17.14 -0.74
N GLN A 18 -10.81 -17.08 0.54
CA GLN A 18 -10.08 -18.16 1.23
C GLN A 18 -10.98 -19.08 2.06
N GLY A 19 -12.28 -18.78 2.19
CA GLY A 19 -13.19 -19.52 3.07
C GLY A 19 -12.83 -19.40 4.55
N THR A 20 -12.31 -18.24 4.97
CA THR A 20 -11.88 -17.96 6.35
C THR A 20 -12.79 -16.93 7.01
N THR A 21 -12.63 -16.73 8.32
CA THR A 21 -13.43 -15.78 9.13
C THR A 21 -12.53 -14.92 10.01
N HIS A 22 -11.42 -14.41 9.45
CA HIS A 22 -10.52 -13.54 10.21
C HIS A 22 -11.20 -12.22 10.58
N SER A 23 -10.98 -11.76 11.81
CA SER A 23 -11.18 -10.35 12.18
C SER A 23 -9.96 -9.53 11.74
N ALA A 24 -10.04 -8.20 11.80
CA ALA A 24 -8.89 -7.37 11.44
C ALA A 24 -7.70 -7.65 12.35
N LYS A 25 -7.94 -7.84 13.66
CA LYS A 25 -6.92 -8.24 14.63
C LYS A 25 -6.26 -9.59 14.30
N THR A 26 -7.04 -10.62 14.00
CA THR A 26 -6.48 -11.95 13.74
C THR A 26 -5.74 -11.97 12.41
N PHE A 27 -6.31 -11.39 11.35
CA PHE A 27 -5.62 -11.21 10.07
C PHE A 27 -4.32 -10.42 10.24
N PHE A 28 -4.35 -9.33 11.03
CA PHE A 28 -3.17 -8.52 11.28
C PHE A 28 -2.05 -9.34 11.93
N SER A 29 -2.38 -10.12 12.96
CA SER A 29 -1.39 -10.85 13.74
C SER A 29 -0.87 -12.11 13.03
N GLU A 30 -1.73 -12.82 12.30
CA GLU A 30 -1.42 -14.12 11.70
C GLU A 30 -0.94 -14.03 10.25
N VAL A 31 -1.33 -12.99 9.52
CA VAL A 31 -1.02 -12.85 8.08
C VAL A 31 -0.22 -11.58 7.81
N PHE A 32 -0.74 -10.42 8.19
CA PHE A 32 -0.15 -9.13 7.82
C PHE A 32 1.20 -8.89 8.51
N HIS A 33 1.28 -9.05 9.83
CA HIS A 33 2.50 -8.83 10.60
C HIS A 33 3.62 -9.79 10.19
N PRO A 34 3.39 -11.11 10.05
CA PRO A 34 4.39 -12.02 9.51
C PRO A 34 4.91 -11.58 8.14
N LEU A 35 4.03 -11.15 7.23
CA LEU A 35 4.40 -10.70 5.89
C LEU A 35 5.17 -9.36 5.87
N PHE A 36 4.73 -8.39 6.67
CA PHE A 36 5.21 -7.00 6.62
C PHE A 36 6.38 -6.72 7.56
N TYR A 37 6.32 -7.22 8.79
CA TYR A 37 7.15 -6.77 9.91
C TYR A 37 7.98 -7.88 10.56
N ASN A 38 7.69 -9.16 10.33
CA ASN A 38 8.49 -10.24 10.92
C ASN A 38 9.72 -10.64 10.08
N HIS A 39 10.41 -9.66 9.49
CA HIS A 39 11.55 -9.87 8.60
C HIS A 39 12.60 -8.76 8.74
N ASP A 40 13.83 -8.97 8.28
CA ASP A 40 14.88 -7.93 8.38
C ASP A 40 14.62 -6.72 7.48
N LYS A 41 13.94 -6.96 6.35
CA LYS A 41 13.47 -5.91 5.43
C LYS A 41 11.96 -5.80 5.56
N TYR A 42 11.45 -4.76 6.18
CA TYR A 42 10.01 -4.55 6.27
C TYR A 42 9.42 -4.17 4.90
N LEU A 43 8.13 -4.46 4.69
CA LEU A 43 7.42 -4.00 3.48
C LEU A 43 7.04 -2.51 3.61
N GLN A 44 6.73 -2.09 4.83
CA GLN A 44 6.24 -0.75 5.16
C GLN A 44 6.94 -0.23 6.41
N TRP A 45 7.08 1.09 6.48
CA TRP A 45 7.61 1.78 7.65
C TRP A 45 6.61 2.83 8.13
N VAL A 46 5.97 2.56 9.27
CA VAL A 46 5.12 3.53 9.95
C VAL A 46 5.94 4.21 11.02
N ILE A 47 6.35 5.46 10.77
CA ILE A 47 7.18 6.26 11.67
C ILE A 47 6.51 6.35 13.05
N ASN A 48 7.32 6.31 14.11
CA ASN A 48 6.90 6.38 15.51
C ASN A 48 6.04 5.23 16.03
N SER A 49 5.75 4.21 15.21
CA SER A 49 5.00 3.05 15.67
C SER A 49 5.84 2.14 16.57
N PRO A 50 5.21 1.39 17.51
CA PRO A 50 5.89 0.39 18.33
C PRO A 50 6.65 -0.68 17.52
N LEU A 51 6.26 -0.90 16.25
CA LEU A 51 6.87 -1.89 15.36
C LEU A 51 8.22 -1.46 14.75
N VAL A 52 8.53 -0.16 14.80
CA VAL A 52 9.77 0.39 14.20
C VAL A 52 10.60 1.22 15.17
N ASN A 53 10.03 1.63 16.32
CA ASN A 53 10.72 2.45 17.30
C ASN A 53 10.68 1.84 18.71
N PRO A 54 11.82 1.32 19.25
CA PRO A 54 13.12 1.17 18.57
C PRO A 54 13.05 0.14 17.43
N PHE A 55 14.01 0.10 16.49
CA PHE A 55 13.97 -0.92 15.43
C PHE A 55 14.42 -2.30 15.95
N PRO A 56 13.62 -3.38 15.80
CA PRO A 56 13.95 -4.69 16.35
C PRO A 56 14.89 -5.47 15.42
N LYS A 57 16.01 -5.94 15.97
CA LYS A 57 17.04 -6.68 15.22
C LYS A 57 16.82 -8.20 15.16
N THR A 58 15.98 -8.75 16.03
CA THR A 58 15.74 -10.20 16.13
C THR A 58 14.25 -10.51 15.93
N GLY A 59 13.95 -11.75 15.52
CA GLY A 59 12.57 -12.24 15.43
C GLY A 59 11.82 -12.12 16.76
N GLU A 60 12.46 -12.49 17.87
CA GLU A 60 11.89 -12.35 19.21
C GLU A 60 11.56 -10.89 19.55
N ALA A 61 12.46 -9.95 19.25
CA ALA A 61 12.22 -8.52 19.47
C ALA A 61 11.04 -8.00 18.62
N ARG A 62 10.84 -8.52 17.40
CA ARG A 62 9.69 -8.19 16.54
C ARG A 62 8.39 -8.67 17.17
N ILE A 63 8.35 -9.88 17.71
CA ILE A 63 7.18 -10.39 18.44
C ILE A 63 6.89 -9.56 19.68
N GLN A 64 7.91 -9.16 20.46
CA GLN A 64 7.71 -8.28 21.61
C GLN A 64 7.14 -6.92 21.22
N GLN A 65 7.48 -6.40 20.03
CA GLN A 65 6.90 -5.16 19.53
C GLN A 65 5.46 -5.30 19.05
N LEU A 66 5.10 -6.45 18.47
CA LEU A 66 3.72 -6.77 18.17
C LEU A 66 2.88 -6.74 19.46
N LEU A 67 3.37 -7.37 20.54
CA LEU A 67 2.67 -7.36 21.84
C LEU A 67 2.52 -5.94 22.38
N LYS A 68 3.58 -5.12 22.34
CA LYS A 68 3.50 -3.70 22.74
C LYS A 68 2.50 -2.90 21.93
N LEU A 69 2.40 -3.15 20.62
CA LEU A 69 1.40 -2.52 19.77
C LEU A 69 -0.02 -2.92 20.22
N GLN A 70 -0.26 -4.21 20.43
CA GLN A 70 -1.56 -4.72 20.88
C GLN A 70 -1.96 -4.17 22.25
N GLU A 71 -1.01 -4.08 23.20
CA GLU A 71 -1.22 -3.45 24.50
C GLU A 71 -1.56 -1.96 24.35
N LYS A 72 -0.83 -1.23 23.49
CA LYS A 72 -1.08 0.21 23.24
C LYS A 72 -2.48 0.44 22.66
N ILE A 73 -2.91 -0.40 21.72
CA ILE A 73 -4.24 -0.34 21.11
C ILE A 73 -5.37 -0.50 22.15
N LEU A 74 -5.16 -1.33 23.18
CA LEU A 74 -6.15 -1.57 24.23
C LEU A 74 -6.14 -0.51 25.33
N ALA A 75 -4.98 0.11 25.59
CA ALA A 75 -4.77 0.93 26.78
C ALA A 75 -4.78 2.44 26.53
N VAL A 76 -4.62 2.89 25.28
CA VAL A 76 -4.40 4.30 24.93
C VAL A 76 -5.39 4.75 23.87
N GLU A 77 -5.88 5.99 23.98
CA GLU A 77 -6.68 6.63 22.94
C GLU A 77 -5.95 6.63 21.58
N PRO A 78 -6.60 6.24 20.48
CA PRO A 78 -5.94 6.05 19.19
C PRO A 78 -5.28 7.33 18.66
N ASP A 79 -3.97 7.25 18.42
CA ASP A 79 -3.18 8.32 17.80
C ASP A 79 -2.47 7.84 16.52
N GLY A 80 -2.01 8.78 15.69
CA GLY A 80 -1.37 8.52 14.40
C GLY A 80 -0.10 7.64 14.44
N SER A 81 0.48 7.40 15.61
CA SER A 81 1.63 6.49 15.77
C SER A 81 1.22 5.01 15.74
N PHE A 82 -0.04 4.69 16.02
CA PHE A 82 -0.52 3.30 16.02
C PHE A 82 -1.90 3.10 15.39
N ALA A 83 -2.56 4.17 14.95
CA ALA A 83 -3.77 4.13 14.15
C ALA A 83 -3.54 4.95 12.87
N ILE A 84 -3.37 4.28 11.73
CA ILE A 84 -2.90 4.95 10.52
C ILE A 84 -3.99 5.87 9.97
N GLY A 85 -3.62 7.13 9.75
CA GLY A 85 -4.51 8.18 9.27
C GLY A 85 -5.25 8.90 10.41
N TYR A 86 -5.06 8.49 11.66
CA TYR A 86 -5.55 9.19 12.84
C TYR A 86 -4.73 10.45 13.15
N PRO A 87 -5.31 11.45 13.84
CA PRO A 87 -4.55 12.61 14.26
C PRO A 87 -3.34 12.25 15.13
N ALA A 88 -2.32 13.11 15.14
CA ALA A 88 -1.20 13.01 16.06
C ALA A 88 -1.66 13.11 17.54
N ALA A 89 -0.87 12.53 18.45
CA ALA A 89 -1.20 12.49 19.88
C ALA A 89 -1.23 13.87 20.56
N GLU A 90 -0.57 14.88 19.97
CA GLU A 90 -0.53 16.25 20.50
C GLU A 90 -1.45 17.19 19.71
N GLU A 91 -2.29 17.93 20.43
CA GLU A 91 -3.23 18.89 19.83
C GLU A 91 -2.55 20.04 19.05
N LYS A 92 -1.24 20.24 19.25
CA LYS A 92 -0.47 21.27 18.53
C LYS A 92 0.15 20.76 17.22
N GLU A 93 0.17 19.45 16.99
CA GLU A 93 0.72 18.81 15.78
C GLU A 93 -0.34 18.45 14.72
N TYR A 94 -1.63 18.68 14.98
CA TYR A 94 -2.73 18.45 14.02
C TYR A 94 -2.43 19.04 12.61
N ALA A 95 -1.68 20.15 12.56
CA ALA A 95 -1.45 20.94 11.37
C ALA A 95 -0.36 20.41 10.40
N THR A 96 0.55 19.51 10.83
CA THR A 96 1.74 19.17 10.02
C THR A 96 1.95 17.68 9.71
N THR A 97 1.46 16.76 10.56
CA THR A 97 1.77 15.31 10.44
C THR A 97 0.55 14.41 10.24
N SER A 98 -0.65 14.99 10.08
CA SER A 98 -1.88 14.24 9.81
C SER A 98 -2.19 14.17 8.31
N GLY A 99 -2.66 13.02 7.84
CA GLY A 99 -3.20 12.86 6.49
C GLY A 99 -4.23 11.76 6.54
N GLN A 100 -5.43 12.00 5.98
CA GLN A 100 -6.64 11.16 6.08
C GLN A 100 -7.63 11.47 7.22
N VAL A 101 -7.57 12.65 7.84
CA VAL A 101 -8.56 13.06 8.85
C VAL A 101 -9.93 13.33 8.20
N THR A 102 -11.00 12.80 8.79
CA THR A 102 -12.41 13.04 8.41
C THR A 102 -13.17 13.67 9.58
N ASN A 103 -14.15 14.54 9.30
CA ASN A 103 -14.99 15.19 10.33
C ASN A 103 -16.09 14.27 10.89
N LEU A 104 -16.09 12.98 10.55
CA LEU A 104 -17.03 12.00 11.05
C LEU A 104 -16.54 11.43 12.40
N SER A 105 -17.37 11.56 13.45
CA SER A 105 -17.15 10.91 14.74
C SER A 105 -17.24 9.39 14.58
N LEU A 106 -16.10 8.71 14.54
CA LEU A 106 -16.01 7.25 14.51
C LEU A 106 -15.54 6.80 15.90
N GLN A 107 -16.42 6.11 16.64
CA GLN A 107 -16.03 5.42 17.87
C GLN A 107 -14.94 4.40 17.53
N SER A 108 -13.85 4.40 18.29
CA SER A 108 -12.69 3.54 18.07
C SER A 108 -13.00 2.10 18.46
N GLU A 109 -13.51 1.31 17.53
CA GLU A 109 -13.44 -0.15 17.65
C GLU A 109 -12.00 -0.60 17.35
N GLU A 110 -11.40 -1.39 18.25
CA GLU A 110 -10.06 -1.98 18.12
C GLU A 110 -9.79 -2.54 16.70
N ASP A 111 -10.79 -3.19 16.11
CA ASP A 111 -10.71 -3.79 14.78
C ASP A 111 -10.53 -2.74 13.66
N LEU A 112 -11.06 -1.52 13.81
CA LEU A 112 -10.84 -0.41 12.87
C LEU A 112 -9.40 0.09 12.87
N ILE A 113 -8.70 -0.04 14.00
CA ILE A 113 -7.28 0.32 14.10
C ILE A 113 -6.45 -0.70 13.34
N TYR A 114 -6.63 -2.01 13.57
CA TYR A 114 -5.94 -3.04 12.77
C TYR A 114 -6.29 -2.94 11.28
N ALA A 115 -7.54 -2.66 10.94
CA ALA A 115 -7.95 -2.44 9.55
C ALA A 115 -7.21 -1.23 8.94
N SER A 116 -6.92 -0.18 9.70
CA SER A 116 -6.14 0.97 9.19
C SER A 116 -4.72 0.59 8.78
N TRP A 117 -4.07 -0.31 9.53
CA TRP A 117 -2.75 -0.82 9.19
C TRP A 117 -2.76 -1.62 7.88
N ILE A 118 -3.73 -2.53 7.77
CA ILE A 118 -3.92 -3.36 6.57
C ILE A 118 -4.18 -2.45 5.37
N GLY A 119 -5.10 -1.49 5.51
CA GLY A 119 -5.47 -0.54 4.48
C GLY A 119 -4.33 0.36 4.01
N ASN A 120 -3.48 0.81 4.93
CA ASN A 120 -2.33 1.65 4.59
C ASN A 120 -1.34 0.94 3.66
N GLY A 121 -1.22 -0.39 3.74
CA GLY A 121 -0.36 -1.17 2.85
C GLY A 121 -0.76 -1.08 1.37
N PHE A 122 -2.02 -0.76 1.07
CA PHE A 122 -2.58 -0.72 -0.28
C PHE A 122 -2.34 0.59 -1.05
N GLY A 123 -1.63 1.55 -0.46
CA GLY A 123 -1.25 2.77 -1.18
C GLY A 123 -0.49 2.45 -2.48
N ILE A 124 -0.85 3.12 -3.58
CA ILE A 124 -0.18 3.00 -4.87
C ILE A 124 0.58 4.30 -5.14
N ARG A 125 1.91 4.26 -4.98
CA ARG A 125 2.75 5.45 -5.20
C ARG A 125 3.01 5.65 -6.68
N VAL A 126 2.84 6.87 -7.15
CA VAL A 126 3.11 7.29 -8.53
C VAL A 126 4.22 8.35 -8.58
N SER A 127 4.89 8.46 -9.74
CA SER A 127 5.92 9.48 -9.96
C SER A 127 5.35 10.87 -9.65
N GLY A 128 6.10 11.69 -8.90
CA GLY A 128 5.61 12.97 -8.39
C GLY A 128 5.24 12.96 -6.90
N GLY A 129 5.37 11.80 -6.23
CA GLY A 129 5.27 11.70 -4.77
C GLY A 129 3.85 11.45 -4.24
N LEU A 130 2.84 11.51 -5.12
CA LEU A 130 1.47 11.17 -4.80
C LEU A 130 1.27 9.66 -4.60
N CYS A 131 0.30 9.32 -3.78
CA CYS A 131 -0.16 7.98 -3.48
C CYS A 131 -1.68 7.92 -3.68
N LEU A 132 -2.15 6.82 -4.27
CA LEU A 132 -3.56 6.56 -4.54
C LEU A 132 -4.04 5.43 -3.62
N LEU A 133 -5.18 5.63 -2.98
CA LEU A 133 -5.91 4.58 -2.28
C LEU A 133 -7.26 4.38 -2.97
N ILE A 134 -7.49 3.18 -3.46
CA ILE A 134 -8.67 2.80 -4.25
C ILE A 134 -9.37 1.65 -3.54
N ASN A 135 -10.64 1.84 -3.18
CA ASN A 135 -11.39 0.87 -2.39
C ASN A 135 -12.17 -0.13 -3.25
N GLU A 136 -11.46 -0.90 -4.07
CA GLU A 136 -12.05 -1.89 -4.98
C GLU A 136 -11.51 -3.29 -4.66
N ALA A 137 -12.40 -4.21 -4.27
CA ALA A 137 -12.02 -5.53 -3.75
C ALA A 137 -11.10 -6.33 -4.71
N GLU A 138 -11.40 -6.30 -6.01
CA GLU A 138 -10.59 -6.99 -7.04
C GLU A 138 -9.14 -6.47 -7.06
N LEU A 139 -8.96 -5.14 -7.01
CA LEU A 139 -7.64 -4.52 -6.95
C LEU A 139 -6.90 -4.86 -5.66
N LEU A 140 -7.59 -4.80 -4.52
CA LEU A 140 -6.98 -5.08 -3.22
C LEU A 140 -6.48 -6.53 -3.14
N LEU A 141 -7.23 -7.50 -3.67
CA LEU A 141 -6.79 -8.88 -3.75
C LEU A 141 -5.57 -9.06 -4.67
N GLU A 142 -5.55 -8.41 -5.84
CA GLU A 142 -4.40 -8.45 -6.76
C GLU A 142 -3.14 -7.84 -6.15
N LEU A 143 -3.26 -6.75 -5.39
CA LEU A 143 -2.13 -6.14 -4.69
C LEU A 143 -1.62 -7.05 -3.57
N PHE A 144 -2.52 -7.69 -2.81
CA PHE A 144 -2.13 -8.63 -1.76
C PHE A 144 -1.32 -9.81 -2.30
N ASP A 145 -1.74 -10.40 -3.42
CA ASP A 145 -0.98 -11.47 -4.08
C ASP A 145 0.40 -10.95 -4.53
N GLY A 146 0.46 -9.69 -4.98
CA GLY A 146 1.70 -8.98 -5.27
C GLY A 146 2.62 -8.82 -4.06
N TRP A 147 2.10 -8.59 -2.85
CA TRP A 147 2.92 -8.49 -1.64
C TRP A 147 3.61 -9.80 -1.30
N GLN A 148 2.89 -10.92 -1.41
CA GLN A 148 3.46 -12.25 -1.23
C GLN A 148 4.57 -12.52 -2.25
N TYR A 149 4.33 -12.16 -3.51
CA TYR A 149 5.32 -12.29 -4.57
C TYR A 149 6.56 -11.43 -4.28
N TYR A 150 6.38 -10.18 -3.84
CA TYR A 150 7.48 -9.26 -3.51
C TYR A 150 8.36 -9.79 -2.39
N ARG A 151 7.73 -10.24 -1.30
CA ARG A 151 8.39 -10.79 -0.12
C ARG A 151 9.26 -11.98 -0.51
N ASN A 152 8.68 -12.94 -1.22
CA ASN A 152 9.32 -14.23 -1.49
C ASN A 152 10.40 -14.13 -2.58
N ASN A 153 10.14 -13.39 -3.65
CA ASN A 153 11.02 -13.40 -4.83
C ASN A 153 12.09 -12.30 -4.81
N TYR A 154 11.89 -11.23 -4.02
CA TYR A 154 12.81 -10.09 -3.98
C TYR A 154 13.33 -9.79 -2.58
N LEU A 155 12.48 -9.44 -1.61
CA LEU A 155 12.96 -8.97 -0.30
C LEU A 155 13.74 -10.04 0.48
N ASN A 156 13.28 -11.30 0.45
CA ASN A 156 13.95 -12.41 1.11
C ASN A 156 14.97 -13.13 0.19
N ASN A 157 15.07 -12.74 -1.08
CA ASN A 157 15.94 -13.39 -2.04
C ASN A 157 17.37 -12.84 -1.94
N LYS A 158 18.33 -13.73 -1.68
CA LYS A 158 19.76 -13.39 -1.54
C LYS A 158 20.39 -12.80 -2.82
N SER A 159 19.74 -12.96 -3.97
CA SER A 159 20.15 -12.32 -5.24
C SER A 159 19.91 -10.80 -5.25
N TYR A 160 19.12 -10.28 -4.30
CA TYR A 160 18.83 -8.85 -4.14
C TYR A 160 19.29 -8.35 -2.75
N PRO A 161 20.58 -8.51 -2.40
CA PRO A 161 21.06 -8.20 -1.05
C PRO A 161 20.89 -6.73 -0.71
N ASN A 162 21.09 -5.86 -1.70
CA ASN A 162 21.07 -4.40 -1.54
C ASN A 162 19.69 -3.79 -1.83
N LEU A 163 18.65 -4.58 -2.07
CA LEU A 163 17.30 -4.03 -2.27
C LEU A 163 16.77 -3.47 -0.94
N LYS A 164 16.37 -2.19 -0.95
CA LYS A 164 15.81 -1.48 0.20
C LYS A 164 14.41 -2.04 0.54
N GLY A 165 14.11 -2.16 1.83
CA GLY A 165 12.75 -2.40 2.32
C GLY A 165 11.90 -1.13 2.34
N ASN A 166 10.72 -1.18 2.94
CA ASN A 166 9.82 -0.05 3.17
C ASN A 166 9.32 0.61 1.88
N GLN A 167 9.11 -0.18 0.83
CA GLN A 167 8.76 0.31 -0.51
C GLN A 167 7.48 -0.30 -1.07
N VAL A 168 6.59 -0.83 -0.21
CA VAL A 168 5.35 -1.49 -0.64
C VAL A 168 4.51 -0.64 -1.59
N GLU A 169 4.43 0.68 -1.39
CA GLU A 169 3.61 1.53 -2.26
C GLU A 169 4.20 1.70 -3.67
N ALA A 170 5.53 1.80 -3.77
CA ALA A 170 6.23 1.86 -5.05
C ALA A 170 6.15 0.50 -5.77
N TRP A 171 6.24 -0.59 -4.99
CA TRP A 171 6.01 -1.94 -5.47
C TRP A 171 4.59 -2.10 -6.02
N ASN A 172 3.55 -1.66 -5.29
CA ASN A 172 2.15 -1.77 -5.72
C ASN A 172 1.94 -1.13 -7.09
N GLY A 173 2.55 0.04 -7.34
CA GLY A 173 2.53 0.69 -8.65
C GLY A 173 3.14 -0.16 -9.76
N GLN A 174 4.33 -0.72 -9.53
CA GLN A 174 4.98 -1.58 -10.52
C GLN A 174 4.25 -2.90 -10.74
N TRP A 175 3.78 -3.54 -9.67
CA TRP A 175 3.03 -4.78 -9.74
C TRP A 175 1.76 -4.61 -10.57
N LEU A 176 1.01 -3.55 -10.32
CA LEU A 176 -0.18 -3.22 -11.09
C LEU A 176 0.12 -2.98 -12.57
N VAL A 177 1.16 -2.19 -12.88
CA VAL A 177 1.59 -1.93 -14.26
C VAL A 177 2.07 -3.19 -14.96
N HIS A 178 2.71 -4.10 -14.24
CA HIS A 178 3.12 -5.39 -14.76
C HIS A 178 1.91 -6.29 -15.07
N ARG A 179 1.04 -6.50 -14.08
CA ARG A 179 -0.12 -7.41 -14.16
C ARG A 179 -1.13 -6.99 -15.22
N PHE A 180 -1.37 -5.69 -15.32
CA PHE A 180 -2.35 -5.11 -16.26
C PHE A 180 -1.67 -4.22 -17.32
N GLY A 181 -0.43 -4.55 -17.66
CA GLY A 181 0.30 -3.93 -18.76
C GLY A 181 -0.27 -4.35 -20.13
N ALA A 182 0.14 -3.66 -21.18
CA ALA A 182 -0.32 -3.98 -22.55
C ALA A 182 0.23 -5.32 -23.08
N LYS A 183 1.33 -5.82 -22.51
CA LYS A 183 1.96 -7.10 -22.89
C LYS A 183 1.75 -8.11 -21.76
N SER A 184 1.26 -9.31 -22.10
CA SER A 184 1.18 -10.43 -21.14
C SER A 184 2.58 -10.99 -20.90
N ILE A 185 3.36 -10.29 -20.07
CA ILE A 185 4.60 -10.84 -19.56
C ILE A 185 4.20 -11.82 -18.47
N GLN A 186 4.56 -13.09 -18.65
CA GLN A 186 4.42 -14.08 -17.58
C GLN A 186 5.16 -13.60 -16.34
N VAL A 187 4.55 -13.73 -15.16
CA VAL A 187 5.11 -13.24 -13.90
C VAL A 187 6.53 -13.80 -13.66
N SER A 188 6.78 -15.06 -14.07
CA SER A 188 8.10 -15.70 -13.99
C SER A 188 9.21 -15.00 -14.77
N ASN A 189 8.87 -14.24 -15.81
CA ASN A 189 9.83 -13.54 -16.68
C ASN A 189 9.92 -12.05 -16.36
N TRP A 190 9.12 -11.55 -15.42
CA TRP A 190 9.16 -10.15 -15.02
C TRP A 190 10.30 -9.87 -14.06
N ARG A 191 10.90 -8.69 -14.23
CA ARG A 191 11.97 -8.18 -13.37
C ARG A 191 11.54 -6.87 -12.76
N LEU A 192 11.69 -6.77 -11.44
CA LEU A 192 11.52 -5.55 -10.67
C LEU A 192 12.43 -4.44 -11.22
N GLU A 193 11.85 -3.31 -11.59
CA GLU A 193 12.62 -2.14 -11.99
C GLU A 193 13.18 -1.45 -10.74
N GLN A 194 14.49 -1.30 -10.68
CA GLN A 194 15.19 -0.69 -9.55
C GLN A 194 16.25 0.29 -10.04
N LYS A 195 16.57 1.27 -9.19
CA LYS A 195 17.67 2.22 -9.42
C LYS A 195 18.56 2.29 -8.19
N ALA A 196 19.81 2.70 -8.40
CA ALA A 196 20.72 3.01 -7.30
C ALA A 196 20.08 4.08 -6.37
N PHE A 197 20.33 3.88 -5.09
CA PHE A 197 19.96 4.75 -3.98
C PHE A 197 21.20 4.95 -3.09
N ASP A 198 21.07 5.77 -2.06
CA ASP A 198 22.15 6.08 -1.12
C ASP A 198 22.81 4.81 -0.54
N GLU A 199 24.10 4.92 -0.26
CA GLU A 199 24.90 3.88 0.42
C GLU A 199 24.93 2.52 -0.27
N GLY A 200 24.88 2.50 -1.61
CA GLY A 200 24.99 1.26 -2.40
C GLY A 200 23.73 0.38 -2.37
N MET A 201 22.63 0.91 -1.83
CA MET A 201 21.31 0.29 -1.86
C MET A 201 20.63 0.52 -3.20
N ASN A 202 19.70 -0.37 -3.54
CA ASN A 202 18.80 -0.23 -4.69
C ASN A 202 17.39 0.04 -4.19
N GLN A 203 16.68 0.91 -4.89
CA GLN A 203 15.28 1.23 -4.60
C GLN A 203 14.38 0.90 -5.78
N VAL A 204 13.15 0.47 -5.47
CA VAL A 204 12.07 0.25 -6.44
C VAL A 204 11.76 1.58 -7.15
N ILE A 205 11.77 1.57 -8.48
CA ILE A 205 11.40 2.75 -9.28
C ILE A 205 9.89 2.98 -9.16
N THR A 206 9.47 4.17 -8.76
CA THR A 206 8.06 4.52 -8.75
C THR A 206 7.50 4.60 -10.17
N SER A 207 6.37 3.93 -10.43
CA SER A 207 5.74 3.95 -11.75
C SER A 207 5.21 5.34 -12.12
N HIS A 208 5.33 5.70 -13.40
CA HIS A 208 4.70 6.92 -13.90
C HIS A 208 3.18 6.84 -13.82
N TRP A 209 2.54 7.92 -13.37
CA TRP A 209 1.09 7.96 -13.19
C TRP A 209 0.27 7.55 -14.45
N PRO A 210 0.68 7.86 -15.71
CA PRO A 210 -0.09 7.41 -16.88
C PRO A 210 -0.08 5.89 -17.03
N LYS A 211 1.05 5.22 -16.72
CA LYS A 211 1.14 3.75 -16.78
C LYS A 211 0.18 3.11 -15.78
N VAL A 212 0.08 3.68 -14.57
CA VAL A 212 -0.84 3.23 -13.53
C VAL A 212 -2.29 3.44 -13.97
N LEU A 213 -2.64 4.60 -14.52
CA LEU A 213 -4.00 4.83 -15.04
C LEU A 213 -4.37 3.88 -16.19
N PHE A 214 -3.42 3.58 -17.10
CA PHE A 214 -3.66 2.60 -18.14
C PHE A 214 -3.90 1.20 -17.57
N ALA A 215 -3.12 0.80 -16.55
CA ALA A 215 -3.32 -0.49 -15.88
C ALA A 215 -4.69 -0.57 -15.20
N LEU A 216 -5.09 0.47 -14.45
CA LEU A 216 -6.42 0.58 -13.85
C LEU A 216 -7.53 0.53 -14.90
N SER A 217 -7.36 1.23 -16.03
CA SER A 217 -8.37 1.23 -17.12
C SER A 217 -8.58 -0.14 -17.75
N ARG A 218 -7.57 -1.01 -17.73
CA ARG A 218 -7.68 -2.39 -18.20
C ARG A 218 -8.34 -3.27 -17.14
N LEU A 219 -7.90 -3.17 -15.88
CA LEU A 219 -8.48 -3.90 -14.75
C LEU A 219 -9.99 -3.65 -14.65
N PHE A 220 -10.38 -2.37 -14.54
CA PHE A 220 -11.78 -1.97 -14.40
C PHE A 220 -12.51 -1.80 -15.74
N LYS A 221 -11.93 -2.27 -16.84
CA LYS A 221 -12.53 -2.26 -18.20
C LYS A 221 -12.99 -0.89 -18.72
N GLY A 222 -12.58 0.21 -18.07
CA GLY A 222 -12.95 1.59 -18.37
C GLY A 222 -14.02 2.18 -17.44
N GLU A 223 -14.50 1.45 -16.44
CA GLU A 223 -15.43 1.97 -15.44
C GLU A 223 -14.76 3.05 -14.59
N ALA A 224 -15.54 4.03 -14.13
CA ALA A 224 -15.00 5.09 -13.29
C ALA A 224 -14.71 4.56 -11.88
N VAL A 225 -13.58 4.98 -11.31
CA VAL A 225 -13.15 4.53 -9.97
C VAL A 225 -12.78 5.72 -9.11
N SER A 226 -13.18 5.70 -7.84
CA SER A 226 -12.81 6.74 -6.88
C SER A 226 -11.46 6.43 -6.25
N ALA A 227 -10.54 7.38 -6.33
CA ALA A 227 -9.23 7.31 -5.68
C ALA A 227 -9.11 8.41 -4.63
N TYR A 228 -8.71 8.04 -3.43
CA TYR A 228 -8.26 9.01 -2.43
C TYR A 228 -6.77 9.31 -2.66
N VAL A 229 -6.46 10.57 -2.92
CA VAL A 229 -5.12 11.01 -3.33
C VAL A 229 -4.47 11.84 -2.24
N TYR A 230 -3.25 11.45 -1.87
CA TYR A 230 -2.45 12.09 -0.83
C TYR A 230 -0.96 11.97 -1.14
N ALA A 231 -0.12 12.67 -0.40
CA ALA A 231 1.32 12.48 -0.36
C ALA A 231 1.80 12.59 1.08
N PHE A 232 2.46 11.54 1.57
CA PHE A 232 3.21 11.61 2.81
C PHE A 232 4.63 12.11 2.52
N SER A 233 5.00 13.21 3.14
CA SER A 233 6.33 13.83 3.08
C SER A 233 6.66 14.44 4.45
N GLN A 234 7.62 15.37 4.53
CA GLN A 234 7.80 16.17 5.75
C GLN A 234 6.54 16.99 6.10
N MET A 235 5.76 17.37 5.08
CA MET A 235 4.43 17.93 5.23
C MET A 235 3.44 17.07 4.46
N ASN A 236 2.46 16.51 5.16
CA ASN A 236 1.44 15.69 4.53
C ASN A 236 0.54 16.56 3.64
N THR A 237 0.31 16.11 2.41
CA THR A 237 -0.60 16.77 1.48
C THR A 237 -1.77 15.85 1.19
N THR A 238 -3.00 16.33 1.38
CA THR A 238 -4.22 15.63 0.98
C THR A 238 -4.86 16.39 -0.17
N ILE A 239 -5.05 15.72 -1.31
CA ILE A 239 -5.87 16.24 -2.41
C ILE A 239 -7.34 15.83 -2.18
N GLY A 240 -7.57 14.64 -1.62
CA GLY A 240 -8.90 14.12 -1.33
C GLY A 240 -9.38 13.12 -2.38
N PHE A 241 -10.70 12.95 -2.50
CA PHE A 241 -11.28 12.03 -3.46
C PHE A 241 -11.28 12.60 -4.87
N VAL A 242 -10.75 11.83 -5.80
CA VAL A 242 -10.71 12.13 -7.23
C VAL A 242 -11.39 10.98 -7.98
N SER A 243 -12.36 11.32 -8.82
CA SER A 243 -12.99 10.38 -9.75
C SER A 243 -12.06 10.15 -10.95
N LEU A 244 -11.58 8.93 -11.13
CA LEU A 244 -10.79 8.52 -12.27
C LEU A 244 -11.73 8.06 -13.39
N HIS A 245 -11.88 8.88 -14.43
CA HIS A 245 -12.69 8.56 -15.60
C HIS A 245 -11.92 7.63 -16.56
N LEU A 246 -11.86 6.34 -16.22
CA LEU A 246 -11.03 5.37 -16.93
C LEU A 246 -11.49 5.09 -18.37
N ALA A 247 -12.76 5.36 -18.72
CA ALA A 247 -13.27 5.27 -20.08
C ALA A 247 -12.54 6.24 -21.02
N GLU A 248 -12.29 7.47 -20.57
CA GLU A 248 -11.57 8.48 -21.35
C GLU A 248 -10.09 8.13 -21.46
N VAL A 249 -9.51 7.58 -20.39
CA VAL A 249 -8.14 7.03 -20.42
C VAL A 249 -8.02 5.91 -21.45
N LYS A 250 -9.00 5.01 -21.49
CA LYS A 250 -9.07 3.91 -22.46
C LYS A 250 -9.21 4.45 -23.89
N LYS A 251 -10.09 5.43 -24.14
CA LYS A 251 -10.21 6.09 -25.45
C LYS A 251 -8.91 6.76 -25.89
N ALA A 252 -8.26 7.51 -25.00
CA ALA A 252 -6.99 8.17 -25.30
C ALA A 252 -5.88 7.15 -25.60
N LEU A 253 -5.85 6.03 -24.87
CA LEU A 253 -4.93 4.93 -25.13
C LEU A 253 -5.20 4.27 -26.50
N THR A 254 -6.47 4.00 -26.82
CA THR A 254 -6.87 3.45 -28.13
C THR A 254 -6.48 4.41 -29.25
N LEU A 255 -6.74 5.70 -29.09
CA LEU A 255 -6.37 6.73 -30.06
C LEU A 255 -4.85 6.79 -30.27
N TYR A 256 -4.07 6.78 -29.20
CA TYR A 256 -2.60 6.72 -29.27
C TYR A 256 -2.13 5.47 -30.04
N GLN A 257 -2.75 4.32 -29.77
CA GLN A 257 -2.40 3.07 -30.45
C GLN A 257 -2.73 3.12 -31.95
N GLU A 258 -3.87 3.70 -32.31
CA GLU A 258 -4.31 3.82 -33.69
C GLU A 258 -3.50 4.82 -34.51
N ILE A 259 -3.12 5.96 -33.91
CA ILE A 259 -2.40 7.04 -34.60
C ILE A 259 -0.89 6.78 -34.62
N LEU A 260 -0.31 6.40 -33.48
CA LEU A 260 1.15 6.41 -33.29
C LEU A 260 1.74 4.99 -33.18
N ALA A 261 1.01 4.04 -32.60
CA ALA A 261 1.52 2.66 -32.42
C ALA A 261 1.27 1.75 -33.64
N LYS A 262 0.49 2.17 -34.64
CA LYS A 262 0.42 1.51 -35.95
C LYS A 262 1.66 1.74 -36.81
N THR A 263 2.62 2.54 -36.37
CA THR A 263 3.90 2.73 -37.05
C THR A 263 4.98 1.89 -36.37
N THR A 264 5.12 0.63 -36.79
CA THR A 264 6.40 -0.07 -36.66
C THR A 264 6.57 -1.02 -37.86
N ILE A 265 7.52 -0.64 -38.71
CA ILE A 265 8.23 -1.45 -39.71
C ILE A 265 9.11 -2.47 -38.98
#